data_AF-A0A8T0L6G8-F1
#
_entry.id   AF-A0A8T0L6G8-F1
#
_cell.length_a   1.000
_cell.length_b   1.000
_cell.length_c   1.000
_cell.angle_alpha   90.00
_cell.angle_beta   90.00
_cell.angle_gamma   90.00
#
_symmetry.space_group_name_H-M   'P 1'
#
loop_
_entity.id
_entity.type
_entity.pdbx_description
1 polymer ?
#
loop_
_entity_poly.entity_id
_entity_poly.type
_entity_poly.pdbx_seq_one_letter_code
_entity_poly.pdbx_strand_id
1 'polypeptide(L)' 'MELWDVTEEYESNTMPTYKNEELQQVKEKYVCDWILDVDNVRRDEVLQDLGLM' A
#
# COMPACT_ATOMS: atom_id res chain seq x y z
N MET A 1 18.18 12.06 2.58
CA MET A 1 16.90 11.37 2.47
C MET A 1 17.26 9.91 2.48
N GLU A 2 17.16 9.27 3.64
CA GLU A 2 17.58 7.87 3.79
C GLU A 2 16.58 7.00 3.02
N LEU A 3 17.11 6.23 2.08
CA LEU A 3 16.38 5.21 1.36
C LEU A 3 15.98 4.19 2.42
N TRP A 4 14.69 4.02 2.66
CA TRP A 4 14.19 3.03 3.61
C TRP A 4 14.60 1.64 3.09
N ASP A 5 15.73 1.13 3.59
CA ASP A 5 16.17 -0.27 3.47
C ASP A 5 15.33 -1.14 4.42
N VAL A 6 14.02 -0.96 4.33
CA VAL A 6 13.06 -1.72 5.09
C VAL A 6 12.79 -2.98 4.28
N THR A 7 13.73 -3.91 4.37
CA THR A 7 13.40 -5.33 4.41
C THR A 7 12.60 -5.61 5.68
N GLU A 8 11.41 -5.03 5.81
CA GLU A 8 10.38 -5.61 6.67
C GLU A 8 9.80 -6.76 5.86
N GLU A 9 10.26 -7.96 6.23
CA GLU A 9 9.62 -9.19 5.79
C GLU A 9 8.17 -9.13 6.28
N TYR A 10 7.27 -8.83 5.34
CA TYR A 10 5.83 -8.86 5.55
C TYR A 10 5.45 -10.30 5.92
N GLU A 11 5.34 -10.54 7.23
CA GLU A 11 4.98 -11.82 7.85
C GLU A 11 5.81 -13.05 7.38
N SER A 12 7.08 -13.15 7.77
CA SER A 12 7.88 -14.41 7.72
C SER A 12 7.91 -15.17 6.37
N ASN A 13 7.50 -14.55 5.28
CA ASN A 13 7.62 -15.07 3.94
C ASN A 13 8.41 -14.03 3.16
N THR A 14 9.70 -14.32 2.95
CA THR A 14 10.46 -13.73 1.84
C THR A 14 9.52 -13.56 0.65
N MET A 15 9.43 -12.33 0.11
CA MET A 15 8.47 -11.91 -0.91
C MET A 15 7.99 -13.12 -1.71
N PRO A 16 6.75 -13.60 -1.49
CA PRO A 16 6.30 -14.86 -2.03
C PRO A 16 6.53 -14.83 -3.52
N THR A 17 6.75 -16.00 -4.10
CA THR A 17 6.76 -16.24 -5.55
C THR A 17 5.40 -15.92 -6.18
N TYR A 18 4.82 -14.76 -5.86
CA TYR A 18 3.60 -14.22 -6.41
C TYR A 18 3.81 -14.11 -7.90
N LYS A 19 2.93 -14.75 -8.66
CA LYS A 19 2.84 -14.48 -10.08
C LYS A 19 2.43 -13.02 -10.25
N ASN A 20 2.81 -12.39 -11.36
CA ASN A 20 2.55 -10.96 -11.62
C ASN A 20 1.10 -10.54 -11.32
N GLU A 21 0.13 -11.43 -11.59
CA GLU A 21 -1.29 -11.22 -11.33
C GLU A 21 -1.65 -11.17 -9.83
N GLU A 22 -1.07 -12.05 -9.02
CA GLU A 22 -1.29 -12.07 -7.57
C GLU A 22 -0.64 -10.86 -6.91
N LEU A 23 0.55 -10.48 -7.38
CA LEU A 23 1.24 -9.28 -6.90
C LEU A 23 0.46 -8.01 -7.23
N GLN A 24 -0.18 -7.97 -8.40
CA GLN A 24 -1.01 -6.85 -8.80
C GLN A 24 -2.23 -6.71 -7.88
N GLN A 25 -2.92 -7.81 -7.56
CA GLN A 25 -4.04 -7.81 -6.61
C GLN A 25 -3.62 -7.36 -5.21
N VAL A 26 -2.46 -7.81 -4.73
CA VAL A 26 -1.92 -7.38 -3.43
C VAL A 26 -1.61 -5.88 -3.44
N LYS A 27 -1.01 -5.36 -4.51
CA LYS A 27 -0.71 -3.93 -4.66
C LYS A 27 -1.98 -3.09 -4.71
N GLU A 28 -2.96 -3.49 -5.50
CA GLU A 28 -4.25 -2.78 -5.60
C GLU A 28 -4.95 -2.74 -4.25
N LYS A 29 -4.97 -3.88 -3.53
CA LYS A 29 -5.53 -3.96 -2.18
C LYS A 29 -4.77 -3.06 -1.20
N TYR A 30 -3.45 -3.15 -1.17
CA TYR A 30 -2.62 -2.35 -0.26
C TYR A 30 -2.81 -0.85 -0.48
N VAL A 31 -2.89 -0.40 -1.74
CA VAL A 31 -3.14 1.01 -2.07
C VAL A 31 -4.51 1.44 -1.58
N CYS A 32 -5.55 0.65 -1.80
CA CYS A 32 -6.90 0.94 -1.30
C CYS A 32 -6.93 1.03 0.23
N ASP A 33 -6.32 0.06 0.91
CA ASP A 33 -6.25 0.02 2.37
C ASP A 33 -5.48 1.24 2.91
N TRP A 34 -4.35 1.60 2.27
CA TRP A 34 -3.54 2.77 2.64
C TRP A 34 -4.27 4.10 2.43
N ILE A 35 -5.03 4.28 1.34
CA ILE A 35 -5.81 5.49 1.09
C ILE A 35 -6.88 5.69 2.17
N LEU A 36 -7.50 4.60 2.61
CA LEU A 36 -8.58 4.63 3.59
C LEU A 36 -8.09 4.65 5.04
N ASP A 37 -6.81 4.44 5.27
CA ASP A 37 -6.19 4.39 6.59
C ASP A 37 -6.41 5.70 7.37
N VAL A 38 -6.86 5.59 8.62
CA VAL A 38 -7.16 6.73 9.50
C VAL A 38 -5.91 7.53 9.86
N ASP A 39 -4.74 6.91 9.85
CA ASP A 39 -3.45 7.54 10.13
C ASP A 39 -2.80 8.10 8.85
N ASN A 40 -3.42 7.91 7.68
CA ASN A 40 -2.92 8.52 6.45
C ASN A 40 -3.16 10.04 6.48
N VAL A 41 -2.07 10.77 6.73
CA VAL A 41 -2.04 12.24 6.81
C VAL A 41 -2.56 12.91 5.54
N ARG A 42 -2.51 12.23 4.39
CA ARG A 42 -2.95 12.73 3.09
C ARG A 42 -4.33 12.20 2.68
N ARG A 43 -5.01 11.45 3.55
CA ARG A 43 -6.30 10.83 3.27
C ARG A 43 -7.32 11.83 2.73
N ASP A 44 -7.49 12.97 3.39
CA ASP A 44 -8.50 13.94 2.99
C ASP A 44 -8.20 14.59 1.64
N GLU A 45 -6.92 14.90 1.34
CA GLU A 45 -6.50 15.38 0.01
C GLU A 45 -6.81 14.35 -1.07
N VAL A 46 -6.44 13.08 -0.84
CA VAL A 46 -6.64 12.00 -1.81
C VAL A 46 -8.12 11.70 -2.02
N LEU A 47 -8.92 11.70 -0.95
CA LEU A 47 -10.37 11.50 -1.05
C LEU A 47 -11.05 12.65 -1.80
N GLN A 48 -10.59 13.88 -1.61
CA GLN A 48 -11.08 15.05 -2.34
C GLN A 48 -10.73 14.96 -3.83
N ASP A 49 -9.48 14.61 -4.17
CA ASP A 49 -9.04 14.43 -5.56
C ASP A 49 -9.82 13.31 -6.27
N LEU A 50 -10.21 12.27 -5.54
CA LEU A 50 -11.05 11.17 -6.03
C LEU A 50 -12.55 11.52 -6.08
N GLY A 51 -12.97 12.67 -5.54
CA GLY A 51 -14.38 13.09 -5.47
C GLY A 51 -15.23 12.23 -4.52
N LEU A 52 -14.60 11.63 -3.51
CA LEU A 52 -15.23 10.75 -2.51
C LEU A 52 -15.55 11.47 -1.19
N MET A 53 -15.18 12.75 -1.08
CA MET A 53 -15.49 13.68 0.01
C MET A 53 -16.03 14.97 -0.58
#